data_AF-A0A950NAU0-F1
#
_entry.id   AF-A0A950NAU0-F1
#
_cell.length_a   1.000
_cell.length_b   1.000
_cell.length_c   1.000
_cell.angle_alpha   90.00
_cell.angle_beta   90.00
_cell.angle_gamma   90.00
#
_symmetry.space_group_name_H-M   'P 1'
#
loop_
_entity.id
_entity.type
_entity.pdbx_description
1 polymer ?
#
loop_
_entity_poly.entity_id
_entity_poly.type
_entity_poly.pdbx_seq_one_letter_code
_entity_poly.pdbx_strand_id
1 'polypeptide(L)'
;MLANACARFEPGHNFGILGPNGAGKSTLIRLLAGSEAPDRGTIRRQARISFPLGFGGTFHGNLTGRENVEFIARIYGASRRATIGYVADFAELDEYFRYSGADGTKRVDSPRAI
;
A
#
# COMPACT_ATOMS: atom_id res chain seq x y z
N MET A 1 -11.86 -13.20 -17.63
CA MET A 1 -12.70 -11.99 -17.54
C MET A 1 -13.76 -12.21 -16.47
N LEU A 2 -14.09 -11.19 -15.69
CA LEU A 2 -15.18 -11.23 -14.70
C LEU A 2 -16.49 -10.86 -15.42
N ALA A 3 -17.57 -11.60 -15.22
CA ALA A 3 -18.86 -11.35 -15.88
C ALA A 3 -20.02 -11.39 -14.88
N ASN A 4 -20.99 -10.48 -15.05
CA ASN A 4 -22.25 -10.42 -14.29
C ASN A 4 -22.10 -10.46 -12.75
N ALA A 5 -21.04 -9.85 -12.23
CA ALA A 5 -20.81 -9.76 -10.79
C ALA A 5 -21.53 -8.54 -10.19
N CYS A 6 -22.23 -8.74 -9.07
CA CYS A 6 -22.81 -7.68 -8.25
C CYS A 6 -22.48 -7.95 -6.78
N ALA A 7 -21.91 -6.97 -6.10
CA ALA A 7 -21.56 -7.07 -4.69
C ALA A 7 -21.65 -5.70 -4.01
N ARG A 8 -21.89 -5.71 -2.71
CA ARG A 8 -21.95 -4.55 -1.83
C ARG A 8 -21.04 -4.82 -0.63
N PHE A 9 -20.11 -3.92 -0.37
CA PHE A 9 -19.15 -4.01 0.73
C PHE A 9 -19.48 -2.93 1.75
N GLU A 10 -19.90 -3.34 2.93
CA GLU A 10 -20.29 -2.43 4.00
C GLU A 10 -19.10 -2.14 4.93
N PRO A 11 -18.95 -0.91 5.45
CA PRO A 11 -17.92 -0.57 6.42
C PRO A 11 -17.95 -1.47 7.67
N GLY A 12 -16.81 -1.59 8.35
CA GLY A 12 -16.68 -2.37 9.59
C GLY A 12 -16.62 -3.89 9.40
N HIS A 13 -16.61 -4.37 8.15
CA HIS A 13 -16.54 -5.80 7.83
C HIS A 13 -15.23 -6.14 7.11
N ASN A 14 -14.73 -7.34 7.39
CA ASN A 14 -13.61 -7.94 6.68
C ASN A 14 -14.14 -8.88 5.60
N PHE A 15 -13.70 -8.70 4.36
CA PHE A 15 -14.15 -9.51 3.22
C PHE A 15 -12.98 -10.29 2.61
N GLY A 16 -13.19 -11.59 2.38
CA GLY A 16 -12.26 -12.45 1.64
C GLY A 16 -12.77 -12.73 0.23
N ILE A 17 -11.89 -12.65 -0.77
CA ILE A 17 -12.19 -13.05 -2.16
C ILE A 17 -11.58 -14.43 -2.42
N LEU A 18 -12.42 -15.45 -2.51
CA LEU A 18 -12.00 -16.85 -2.74
C LEU A 18 -12.44 -17.36 -4.11
N GLY A 19 -11.70 -18.31 -4.66
CA GLY A 19 -12.01 -18.96 -5.94
C GLY A 19 -10.76 -19.54 -6.61
N PRO A 20 -10.92 -20.36 -7.66
CA PRO A 20 -9.80 -20.98 -8.37
C PRO A 20 -8.94 -19.95 -9.12
N ASN A 21 -7.74 -20.36 -9.54
CA ASN A 21 -6.90 -19.55 -10.41
C ASN A 21 -7.63 -19.26 -11.73
N GLY A 22 -7.50 -18.03 -12.24
CA GLY A 22 -8.23 -17.60 -13.43
C GLY A 22 -9.68 -17.14 -13.20
N ALA A 23 -10.26 -17.32 -12.00
CA ALA A 23 -11.64 -16.89 -11.70
C ALA A 23 -11.88 -15.36 -11.72
N GLY A 24 -10.84 -14.56 -11.97
CA GLY A 24 -10.95 -13.10 -12.05
C GLY A 24 -10.78 -12.36 -10.71
N LYS A 25 -10.29 -13.01 -9.65
CA LYS A 25 -10.04 -12.39 -8.34
C LYS A 25 -9.14 -11.15 -8.43
N SER A 26 -8.00 -11.26 -9.11
CA SER A 26 -7.08 -10.13 -9.30
C SER A 26 -7.68 -9.02 -10.17
N THR A 27 -8.57 -9.37 -11.11
CA THR A 27 -9.37 -8.39 -11.85
C THR A 27 -10.36 -7.69 -10.93
N LEU A 28 -11.08 -8.41 -10.07
CA LEU A 28 -11.98 -7.83 -9.07
C LEU A 28 -11.22 -6.89 -8.12
N ILE A 29 -10.03 -7.26 -7.65
CA ILE A 29 -9.20 -6.38 -6.80
C ILE A 29 -8.81 -5.10 -7.54
N ARG A 30 -8.35 -5.18 -8.79
CA ARG A 30 -8.00 -4.00 -9.61
C ARG A 30 -9.20 -3.11 -9.90
N LEU A 31 -10.35 -3.72 -10.22
CA LEU A 31 -11.62 -3.03 -10.39
C LEU A 31 -12.01 -2.32 -9.09
N LEU A 32 -12.00 -2.99 -7.94
CA LEU A 32 -12.30 -2.35 -6.66
C LEU A 32 -11.33 -1.20 -6.40
N ALA A 33 -10.03 -1.44 -6.60
CA ALA A 33 -8.96 -0.46 -6.40
C ALA A 33 -9.03 0.77 -7.33
N GLY A 34 -9.76 0.66 -8.44
CA GLY A 34 -9.86 1.72 -9.46
C GLY A 34 -8.66 1.79 -10.40
N SER A 35 -7.75 0.81 -10.37
CA SER A 35 -6.64 0.71 -11.33
C SER A 35 -7.05 0.11 -12.67
N GLU A 36 -8.26 -0.46 -12.75
CA GLU A 36 -8.89 -0.95 -13.97
C GLU A 36 -10.35 -0.48 -14.01
N ALA A 37 -10.83 -0.07 -15.18
CA ALA A 37 -12.22 0.34 -15.38
C ALA A 37 -13.07 -0.87 -15.82
N PRO A 38 -14.35 -0.96 -15.42
CA PRO A 38 -15.21 -2.02 -15.91
C PRO A 38 -15.56 -1.81 -17.39
N ASP A 39 -15.57 -2.87 -18.18
CA ASP A 39 -16.03 -2.82 -19.58
C ASP A 39 -17.52 -2.47 -19.69
N ARG A 40 -18.32 -2.87 -18.69
CA ARG A 40 -19.76 -2.60 -18.57
C ARG A 40 -20.17 -2.47 -17.10
N GLY A 41 -21.25 -1.73 -16.85
CA GLY A 41 -21.82 -1.52 -15.52
C GLY A 41 -21.15 -0.36 -14.78
N THR A 42 -21.33 -0.31 -13.45
CA THR A 42 -20.86 0.82 -12.63
C THR A 42 -20.30 0.35 -11.29
N ILE A 43 -19.24 1.00 -10.82
CA ILE A 43 -18.67 0.77 -9.48
C ILE A 43 -18.71 2.09 -8.73
N ARG A 44 -19.45 2.13 -7.61
CA ARG A 44 -19.55 3.30 -6.72
C ARG A 44 -18.70 3.05 -5.47
N ARG A 45 -17.82 3.99 -5.14
CA ARG A 45 -16.87 3.90 -4.03
C ARG A 45 -17.09 5.11 -3.13
N GLN A 46 -17.40 4.86 -1.86
CA GLN A 46 -17.57 5.91 -0.85
C GLN A 46 -16.49 5.87 0.23
N ALA A 47 -15.57 4.91 0.15
CA ALA A 47 -14.44 4.75 1.06
C ALA A 47 -13.13 5.18 0.39
N ARG A 48 -12.15 5.56 1.21
CA ARG A 48 -10.76 5.69 0.75
C ARG A 48 -10.21 4.30 0.46
N ILE A 49 -9.64 4.14 -0.72
CA ILE A 49 -9.01 2.90 -1.14
C ILE A 49 -7.50 3.09 -1.03
N SER A 50 -6.83 2.19 -0.32
CA SER A 50 -5.37 2.17 -0.28
C SER A 50 -4.79 1.67 -1.61
N PHE A 51 -3.86 2.44 -2.13
CA PHE A 51 -3.04 2.23 -3.32
C PHE A 51 -1.73 1.49 -3.00
N PRO A 52 -1.31 0.50 -3.82
CA PRO A 52 -2.05 -0.68 -4.24
C PRO A 52 -1.96 -1.77 -3.15
N LEU A 53 -3.11 -2.29 -2.75
CA LEU A 53 -3.23 -3.47 -1.88
C LEU A 53 -2.39 -4.64 -2.42
N GLY A 54 -1.39 -5.06 -1.64
CA GLY A 54 -0.63 -6.28 -1.90
C GLY A 54 0.35 -6.24 -3.09
N PHE A 55 0.69 -5.06 -3.62
CA PHE A 55 1.77 -4.95 -4.60
C PHE A 55 3.12 -4.83 -3.88
N GLY A 56 3.91 -5.92 -3.90
CA GLY A 56 5.26 -5.96 -3.32
C GLY A 56 6.23 -4.91 -3.87
N GLY A 57 5.90 -4.24 -4.99
CA GLY A 57 6.70 -3.15 -5.55
C GLY A 57 6.55 -1.79 -4.86
N THR A 58 5.75 -1.67 -3.81
CA THR A 58 5.68 -0.43 -3.00
C THR A 58 6.85 -0.27 -2.02
N PHE A 59 7.50 -1.38 -1.68
CA PHE A 59 8.74 -1.35 -0.91
C PHE A 59 9.93 -1.28 -1.84
N HIS A 60 10.71 -0.22 -1.73
CA HIS A 60 11.91 -0.04 -2.52
C HIS A 60 13.09 -0.56 -1.70
N GLY A 61 13.70 -1.67 -2.13
CA GLY A 61 14.82 -2.30 -1.41
C GLY A 61 16.05 -1.39 -1.23
N ASN A 62 16.18 -0.38 -2.08
CA ASN A 62 17.24 0.63 -2.00
C ASN A 62 16.92 1.77 -1.01
N LEU A 63 15.70 1.82 -0.48
CA LEU A 63 15.26 2.81 0.50
C LEU A 63 15.24 2.20 1.91
N THR A 64 15.51 3.02 2.90
CA THR A 64 15.32 2.68 4.31
C THR A 64 13.84 2.53 4.65
N GLY A 65 13.52 1.90 5.79
CA GLY A 65 12.14 1.85 6.30
C GLY A 65 11.53 3.25 6.43
N ARG A 66 12.30 4.20 6.96
CA ARG A 66 11.91 5.62 7.07
C ARG A 66 11.56 6.25 5.72
N GLU A 67 12.40 6.04 4.70
CA GLU A 67 12.19 6.62 3.36
C GLU A 67 10.98 6.00 2.66
N ASN A 68 10.76 4.69 2.82
CA ASN A 68 9.54 4.03 2.34
C ASN A 68 8.29 4.65 2.99
N VAL A 69 8.32 4.89 4.30
CA VAL A 69 7.20 5.53 5.01
C VAL A 69 6.97 6.97 4.55
N GLU A 70 8.05 7.73 4.33
CA GLU A 70 7.94 9.10 3.81
C GLU A 70 7.34 9.13 2.41
N PHE A 71 7.77 8.22 1.54
CA PHE A 71 7.24 8.09 0.17
C PHE A 71 5.73 7.86 0.20
N ILE A 72 5.29 6.90 1.02
CA ILE A 72 3.87 6.61 1.22
C ILE A 72 3.12 7.80 1.82
N ALA A 73 3.67 8.45 2.86
CA ALA A 73 3.04 9.62 3.48
C ALA A 73 2.80 10.74 2.46
N ARG A 74 3.75 10.99 1.55
CA ARG A 74 3.60 11.98 0.47
C ARG A 74 2.50 11.61 -0.52
N ILE A 75 2.41 10.34 -0.94
CA ILE A 75 1.36 9.86 -1.86
C ILE A 75 -0.03 10.12 -1.27
N TYR A 76 -0.20 9.88 0.02
CA TYR A 76 -1.49 10.05 0.71
C TYR A 76 -1.73 11.45 1.27
N GLY A 77 -0.82 12.41 1.05
CA GLY A 77 -0.91 13.74 1.66
C GLY A 77 -0.95 13.72 3.19
N ALA A 78 -0.37 12.68 3.80
CA ALA A 78 -0.31 12.50 5.24
C ALA A 78 0.89 13.25 5.85
N SER A 79 0.78 13.60 7.13
CA SER A 79 1.87 14.26 7.85
C SER A 79 3.08 13.32 7.98
N ARG A 80 4.18 13.64 7.29
CA ARG A 80 5.45 12.89 7.36
C ARG A 80 5.86 12.58 8.81
N ARG A 81 5.85 13.59 9.68
CA ARG A 81 6.31 13.43 11.08
C ARG A 81 5.41 12.46 11.85
N ALA A 82 4.09 12.61 11.72
CA ALA A 82 3.14 11.75 12.43
C ALA A 82 3.19 10.32 11.89
N THR A 83 3.23 10.14 10.57
CA THR A 83 3.28 8.82 9.94
C THR A 83 4.58 8.10 10.27
N ILE A 84 5.74 8.77 10.20
CA ILE A 84 7.03 8.17 10.58
C ILE A 84 7.02 7.74 12.05
N GLY A 85 6.54 8.61 12.95
CA GLY A 85 6.47 8.29 14.39
C GLY A 85 5.59 7.07 14.66
N TYR A 86 4.38 7.06 14.08
CA TYR A 86 3.45 5.94 14.22
C TYR A 86 4.03 4.63 13.68
N VAL A 87 4.61 4.63 12.48
CA VAL A 87 5.14 3.40 11.88
C VAL A 87 6.39 2.91 12.60
N ALA A 88 7.26 3.81 13.07
CA ALA A 88 8.44 3.42 13.84
C ALA A 88 8.07 2.73 15.16
N ASP A 89 7.05 3.26 15.85
CA ASP A 89 6.49 2.67 17.07
C ASP A 89 5.81 1.32 16.80
N PHE A 90 4.93 1.28 15.79
CA PHE A 90 4.17 0.07 15.44
C PHE A 90 5.04 -1.08 14.93
N ALA A 91 6.09 -0.78 14.15
CA ALA A 91 6.88 -1.82 13.49
C ALA A 91 7.93 -2.46 14.39
N GLU A 92 8.28 -1.83 15.53
CA GLU A 92 9.29 -2.31 16.49
C GLU A 92 10.63 -2.68 15.83
N LEU A 93 10.98 -1.96 14.75
CA LEU A 93 12.18 -2.23 13.94
C LEU A 93 13.43 -1.52 14.49
N ASP A 94 13.28 -0.65 15.49
CA ASP A 94 14.37 0.13 16.09
C ASP A 94 15.32 0.73 15.02
N GLU A 95 16.62 0.45 15.15
CA GLU A 95 17.64 0.93 14.23
C GLU A 95 17.47 0.37 12.82
N TYR A 96 16.88 -0.82 12.64
CA TYR A 96 16.63 -1.42 11.31
C TYR A 96 15.71 -0.56 10.44
N PHE A 97 14.86 0.27 11.06
CA PHE A 97 14.02 1.23 10.35
C PHE A 97 14.84 2.25 9.52
N ARG A 98 16.12 2.42 9.86
CA ARG A 98 17.05 3.34 9.20
C ARG A 98 18.00 2.65 8.22
N TYR A 99 17.87 1.34 7.97
CA TYR A 99 18.70 0.61 7.00
C TYR A 99 17.93 0.29 5.72
N SER A 100 18.62 0.32 4.58
CA SER A 100 18.12 -0.17 3.30
C SER A 100 18.57 -1.60 3.04
N GLY A 101 17.72 -2.43 2.42
CA GLY A 101 17.98 -3.84 2.14
C GLY A 101 19.02 -4.11 1.03
N ALA A 102 19.34 -3.11 0.20
CA ALA A 102 20.27 -3.29 -0.92
C ALA A 102 21.74 -3.50 -0.51
N ASP A 103 22.22 -2.81 0.53
CA ASP A 103 23.66 -2.75 0.84
C ASP A 103 24.01 -2.88 2.33
N GLY A 104 23.04 -3.04 3.24
CA GLY A 104 23.28 -3.21 4.69
C GLY A 104 24.03 -2.05 5.39
N THR A 105 24.30 -0.92 4.71
CA THR A 105 25.33 0.04 5.12
C THR A 105 24.88 1.51 5.15
N LYS A 106 23.71 1.87 4.61
CA LYS A 106 23.22 3.25 4.74
C LYS A 106 22.60 3.47 6.11
N ARG A 107 23.38 4.01 7.05
CA ARG A 107 22.87 4.69 8.26
C ARG A 107 22.48 6.11 7.90
N VAL A 108 21.25 6.52 8.24
CA VAL A 108 20.86 7.94 8.22
C VAL A 108 21.43 8.61 9.48
N ASP A 109 22.75 8.75 9.54
CA ASP A 109 23.40 9.70 10.46
C ASP A 109 24.60 10.33 9.75
N SER A 110 24.34 11.43 9.05
CA SER A 110 25.29 12.54 9.00
C SER A 110 24.51 13.86 8.85
N PRO A 111 24.59 14.78 9.83
CA PRO A 111 24.16 16.15 9.65
C PRO A 111 25.23 16.89 8.85
N ARG A 112 25.19 16.78 7.51
CA ARG A 112 25.95 17.58 6.54
C ARG A 112 25.19 17.56 5.21
N ALA A 113 25.06 18.60 4.41
CA ALA A 113 25.38 20.01 4.46
C ALA A 113 24.64 20.62 3.24
N ILE A 114 24.37 21.94 3.29
CA ILE A 114 23.68 22.80 2.30
C ILE A 114 22.20 22.50 2.00
#